data_AF-A0A0F2PLX5-F1
#
_entry.id   AF-A0A0F2PLX5-F1
#
_cell.length_a   1.000
_cell.length_b   1.000
_cell.length_c   1.000
_cell.angle_alpha   90.00
_cell.angle_beta   90.00
_cell.angle_gamma   90.00
#
_symmetry.space_group_name_H-M   'P 1'
#
loop_
_entity.id
_entity.type
_entity.pdbx_description
1 polymer ?
#
loop_
_entity_poly.entity_id
_entity_poly.type
_entity_poly.pdbx_seq_one_letter_code
_entity_poly.pdbx_strand_id
1 'polypeptide(L)' 'MSDIGSIFSTTDLILMALVACAPGFVVGAALGAWKNPGHRLSSAAIFGFAGLALAFAGWWIYLTQIK' A
#
# COMPACT_ATOMS: atom_id res chain seq x y z
N MET A 1 -4.60 -11.76 -22.60
CA MET A 1 -4.08 -11.92 -21.22
C MET A 1 -2.76 -12.65 -21.34
N SER A 2 -1.68 -11.91 -21.54
CA SER A 2 -0.34 -12.42 -21.82
C SER A 2 0.42 -12.64 -20.52
N ASP A 3 0.64 -13.91 -20.16
CA ASP A 3 1.80 -14.49 -19.46
C ASP A 3 2.49 -13.76 -18.29
N ILE A 4 1.84 -12.80 -17.64
CA ILE A 4 2.40 -12.10 -16.47
C ILE A 4 2.69 -13.06 -15.30
N GLY A 5 1.92 -14.16 -15.19
CA GLY A 5 2.11 -15.18 -14.14
C GLY A 5 3.18 -16.23 -14.44
N SER A 6 3.77 -16.24 -15.65
CA SER A 6 4.75 -17.27 -16.06
C SER A 6 6.20 -16.87 -15.74
N ILE A 7 6.48 -15.56 -15.64
CA ILE A 7 7.83 -15.01 -15.45
C ILE A 7 8.08 -14.61 -13.98
N PHE A 8 7.05 -14.19 -13.26
CA PHE A 8 7.14 -13.76 -11.86
C PHE A 8 6.46 -14.79 -10.97
N SER A 9 7.15 -15.25 -9.93
CA SER A 9 6.56 -16.10 -8.91
C SER A 9 5.42 -15.38 -8.18
N THR A 10 4.45 -16.11 -7.64
CA THR A 10 3.42 -15.55 -6.75
C THR A 10 4.04 -14.73 -5.61
N THR A 11 5.20 -15.16 -5.12
CA THR A 11 5.96 -14.45 -4.09
C THR A 11 6.49 -13.10 -4.57
N ASP A 12 6.94 -13.00 -5.82
CA ASP A 12 7.48 -11.76 -6.40
C ASP A 12 6.37 -10.71 -6.56
N LEU A 13 5.17 -11.14 -6.95
CA LEU A 13 4.00 -10.26 -7.04
C LEU A 13 3.59 -9.72 -5.67
N ILE A 14 3.62 -10.56 -4.63
CA ILE A 14 3.34 -10.13 -3.25
C ILE A 14 4.38 -9.11 -2.79
N LEU A 15 5.67 -9.36 -3.05
CA LEU A 15 6.76 -8.45 -2.70
C LEU A 15 6.65 -7.11 -3.43
N MET A 16 6.35 -7.12 -4.74
CA MET A 16 6.11 -5.91 -5.51
C MET A 16 4.97 -5.09 -4.92
N ALA A 17 3.85 -5.74 -4.60
CA ALA A 17 2.70 -5.08 -3.99
C ALA A 17 3.06 -4.48 -2.62
N LEU A 18 3.80 -5.22 -1.79
CA LEU A 18 4.24 -4.74 -0.47
C LEU A 18 5.14 -3.49 -0.59
N VAL A 19 6.12 -3.55 -1.49
CA VAL A 19 7.06 -2.44 -1.73
C VAL A 19 6.34 -1.22 -2.28
N ALA A 20 5.41 -1.40 -3.22
CA ALA A 20 4.63 -0.29 -3.77
C ALA A 20 3.69 0.37 -2.74
N CYS A 21 3.23 -0.39 -1.74
CA CYS A 21 2.29 0.10 -0.73
C CYS A 21 2.98 0.65 0.54
N ALA A 22 4.24 0.29 0.78
CA ALA A 22 5.01 0.77 1.93
C ALA A 22 5.02 2.31 2.06
N PRO A 23 5.16 3.11 0.98
CA PRO A 23 5.07 4.57 1.07
C PRO A 23 3.70 5.05 1.57
N GLY A 24 2.61 4.44 1.09
CA GLY A 24 1.25 4.75 1.52
C GLY A 24 1.04 4.50 3.01
N PHE A 25 1.58 3.39 3.52
CA PHE A 25 1.55 3.06 4.95
C PHE A 25 2.30 4.09 5.79
N VAL A 26 3.52 4.44 5.39
CA VAL A 26 4.38 5.37 6.15
C VAL A 26 3.78 6.77 6.17
N VAL A 27 3.32 7.28 5.02
CA VAL A 27 2.69 8.61 4.93
C VAL A 27 1.38 8.64 5.70
N GLY A 28 0.54 7.61 5.57
CA GLY A 28 -0.68 7.48 6.35
C GLY A 28 -0.42 7.48 7.85
N ALA A 29 0.54 6.68 8.32
CA ALA A 29 0.89 6.59 9.73
C ALA A 29 1.43 7.91 10.28
N ALA A 30 2.30 8.60 9.52
CA ALA A 30 2.83 9.91 9.89
C ALA A 30 1.72 10.97 10.02
N LEU A 31 0.79 11.02 9.06
CA LEU A 31 -0.36 11.93 9.10
C LEU A 31 -1.29 11.62 10.28
N GLY A 32 -1.54 10.33 10.56
CA GLY A 32 -2.33 9.91 11.71
C GLY A 32 -1.71 10.32 13.04
N ALA A 33 -0.41 10.09 13.21
CA ALA A 33 0.33 10.48 14.41
C ALA A 33 0.37 12.00 14.61
N TRP A 34 0.47 12.76 13.52
CA TRP A 34 0.46 14.22 13.55
C TRP A 34 -0.90 14.79 13.94
N LYS A 35 -1.99 14.23 13.40
CA LYS A 35 -3.37 14.70 13.65
C LYS A 35 -3.83 14.48 15.09
N ASN A 36 -3.42 13.38 15.74
CA ASN A 36 -3.86 13.01 17.09
C ASN A 36 -2.67 12.78 18.05
N PRO A 37 -2.11 13.85 18.64
CA PRO A 37 -0.93 13.75 19.50
C PRO A 37 -1.15 12.97 20.81
N GLY A 38 -2.39 12.85 21.31
CA GLY A 38 -2.71 12.06 22.51
C GLY A 38 -2.92 10.56 22.25
N HIS A 39 -3.18 10.16 21.01
CA HIS A 39 -3.50 8.78 20.62
C HIS A 39 -2.66 8.34 19.40
N ARG A 40 -1.39 8.76 19.36
CA ARG A 40 -0.49 8.62 18.20
C ARG A 40 -0.42 7.22 17.64
N LEU A 41 -0.38 6.21 18.51
CA LEU A 41 -0.21 4.82 18.08
C LEU A 41 -1.47 4.27 17.40
N SER A 42 -2.64 4.56 17.98
CA SER A 42 -3.92 4.13 17.42
C SER A 42 -4.25 4.89 16.15
N SER A 43 -3.97 6.20 16.09
CA SER A 43 -4.19 6.99 14.87
C SER A 43 -3.18 6.65 13.78
N ALA A 44 -1.91 6.44 14.11
CA ALA A 44 -0.90 5.99 13.15
C ALA A 44 -1.27 4.64 12.53
N ALA A 45 -1.77 3.69 13.34
CA ALA A 45 -2.24 2.41 12.81
C ALA A 45 -3.41 2.60 11.84
N ILE A 46 -4.46 3.32 12.25
CA ILE A 46 -5.66 3.52 11.41
C ILE A 46 -5.31 4.23 10.10
N PHE A 47 -4.62 5.38 10.18
CA PHE A 47 -4.28 6.13 8.98
C PHE A 47 -3.18 5.44 8.15
N GLY A 48 -2.28 4.69 8.79
CA GLY A 48 -1.29 3.86 8.09
C GLY A 48 -1.94 2.76 7.27
N PHE A 49 -2.87 1.99 7.84
CA PHE A 49 -3.63 0.99 7.09
C PHE A 49 -4.50 1.60 6.00
N ALA A 50 -5.11 2.77 6.26
CA ALA A 50 -5.87 3.49 5.23
C ALA A 50 -4.97 3.94 4.06
N GLY A 51 -3.79 4.49 4.34
CA GLY A 51 -2.82 4.90 3.32
C GLY A 51 -2.25 3.72 2.54
N LEU A 52 -2.01 2.58 3.21
CA LEU A 52 -1.64 1.32 2.56
C LEU A 52 -2.74 0.84 1.60
N ALA A 53 -4.00 0.84 2.04
CA ALA A 53 -5.13 0.40 1.23
C ALA A 53 -5.32 1.28 -0.02
N LEU A 54 -5.15 2.60 0.12
CA LEU A 54 -5.22 3.54 -1.01
C LEU A 54 -4.06 3.34 -2.01
N ALA A 55 -2.83 3.13 -1.51
CA ALA A 55 -1.69 2.84 -2.36
C ALA A 55 -1.87 1.50 -3.11
N PHE A 56 -2.41 0.48 -2.43
CA PHE A 56 -2.73 -0.80 -3.05
C PHE A 56 -3.82 -0.67 -4.12
N ALA A 57 -4.88 0.09 -3.85
CA ALA A 57 -5.93 0.35 -4.83
C ALA A 57 -5.40 1.09 -6.07
N GLY A 58 -4.55 2.10 -5.88
CA GLY A 58 -3.91 2.81 -6.99
C GLY A 58 -3.00 1.90 -7.82
N TRP A 59 -2.21 1.07 -7.16
CA TRP A 59 -1.37 0.05 -7.81
C TRP A 59 -2.20 -0.95 -8.62
N TRP A 60 -3.29 -1.44 -8.04
CA TRP A 60 -4.20 -2.38 -8.70
C TRP A 60 -4.87 -1.76 -9.94
N ILE A 61 -5.31 -0.51 -9.85
CA ILE A 61 -5.86 0.23 -11.00
C ILE A 61 -4.81 0.37 -12.10
N TYR A 62 -3.56 0.73 -11.75
CA TYR A 62 -2.46 0.81 -12.71
C TYR A 62 -2.24 -0.51 -13.46
N LEU A 63 -2.26 -1.64 -12.74
CA LEU A 63 -2.13 -2.98 -13.34
C LEU A 63 -3.34 -3.44 -14.16
N THR A 64 -4.53 -2.86 -13.95
CA THR A 64 -5.75 -3.31 -14.64
C THR A 64 -6.14 -2.41 -15.82
N GLN A 65 -5.73 -1.14 -15.80
CA GLN A 65 -6.16 -0.12 -16.79
C GLN A 65 -5.02 0.39 -17.67
N ILE A 66 -3.76 0.32 -17.21
CA ILE A 66 -2.63 0.96 -17.89
C ILE A 66 -1.63 -0.06 -18.45
N LYS A 67 -1.39 -1.14 -17.71
CA LYS A 67 -0.58 -2.29 -18.14
C LYS A 67 -1.47 -3.47 -18.54
#